data_AF-I3S6U4-F1
#
_entry.id   AF-I3S6U4-F1
#
_cell.length_a   1.000
_cell.length_b   1.000
_cell.length_c   1.000
_cell.angle_alpha   90.00
_cell.angle_beta   90.00
_cell.angle_gamma   90.00
#
_symmetry.space_group_name_H-M   'P 1'
#
loop_
_entity.id
_entity.type
_entity.pdbx_description
1 polymer ?
#
loop_
_entity_poly.entity_id
_entity_poly.type
_entity_poly.pdbx_seq_one_letter_code
_entity_poly.pdbx_strand_id
1 'polypeptide(L)'
;MRSYTPITLDSDIGYFELVVKMYPNGKMSHHFRQMKEGDNLAVKGPKGRFSYKPGQVRAFGMIAGGSGITPMFQVIRAILENPKDRTKVYLIYANVTVDDILLKEELDRFADKFPHRFHVFHVLNKPPNQWEWSTGHISKGDD
;
A
#
# COMPACT_ATOMS: atom_id res chain seq x y z
N MET A 1 18.72 -9.44 -6.19
CA MET A 1 18.24 -8.15 -5.65
C MET A 1 16.83 -7.87 -6.15
N ARG A 2 15.93 -7.43 -5.27
CA ARG A 2 14.58 -6.93 -5.59
C ARG A 2 14.32 -5.66 -4.77
N SER A 3 13.44 -4.81 -5.26
CA SER A 3 13.03 -3.59 -4.56
C SER A 3 11.83 -3.89 -3.67
N TYR A 4 11.86 -3.37 -2.45
CA TYR A 4 10.76 -3.38 -1.50
C TYR A 4 10.63 -1.98 -0.93
N THR A 5 9.39 -1.54 -0.70
CA THR A 5 9.12 -0.31 0.05
C THR A 5 8.67 -0.71 1.45
N PRO A 6 9.41 -0.32 2.51
CA PRO A 6 8.94 -0.50 3.87
C PRO A 6 7.60 0.19 4.10
N ILE A 7 6.75 -0.41 4.94
CA ILE A 7 5.49 0.21 5.36
C ILE A 7 5.66 1.10 6.61
N THR A 8 6.87 1.10 7.17
CA THR A 8 7.28 1.98 8.26
C THR A 8 7.67 3.37 7.76
N LEU A 9 7.57 4.35 8.66
CA LEU A 9 8.04 5.72 8.49
C LEU A 9 9.36 5.93 9.23
N ASP A 10 10.04 7.05 8.96
CA ASP A 10 11.27 7.45 9.68
C ASP A 10 11.05 7.66 11.19
N SER A 11 9.79 7.85 11.61
CA SER A 11 9.38 7.92 13.02
C SER A 11 9.31 6.56 13.72
N ASP A 12 9.31 5.45 12.96
CA ASP A 12 9.31 4.09 13.51
C ASP A 12 10.77 3.68 13.75
N ILE A 13 11.27 3.91 14.96
CA ILE A 13 12.71 3.81 15.27
C ILE A 13 13.11 2.38 15.62
N GLY A 14 14.24 1.93 15.04
CA GLY A 14 14.91 0.67 15.42
C GLY A 14 14.50 -0.56 14.61
N TYR A 15 13.50 -0.43 13.72
CA TYR A 15 13.05 -1.51 12.86
C TYR A 15 12.46 -0.97 11.55
N PHE A 16 12.24 -1.86 10.59
CA PHE A 16 11.40 -1.58 9.43
C PHE A 16 10.59 -2.84 9.09
N GLU A 17 9.40 -2.66 8.54
CA GLU A 17 8.52 -3.77 8.18
C GLU A 17 8.34 -3.85 6.66
N LEU A 18 8.40 -5.08 6.13
CA LEU A 18 8.15 -5.36 4.73
C LEU A 18 6.91 -6.24 4.59
N VAL A 19 5.93 -5.77 3.82
CA VAL A 19 4.82 -6.62 3.38
C VAL A 19 5.23 -7.30 2.08
N VAL A 20 5.44 -8.62 2.15
CA VAL A 20 5.90 -9.43 1.00
C VAL A 20 4.80 -10.37 0.56
N LYS A 21 4.23 -10.13 -0.63
CA LYS A 21 3.32 -11.11 -1.26
C LYS A 21 4.11 -12.35 -1.68
N MET A 22 3.69 -13.50 -1.16
CA MET A 22 4.34 -14.78 -1.43
C MET A 22 3.79 -15.42 -2.70
N TYR A 23 4.68 -15.72 -3.66
CA TYR A 23 4.34 -16.44 -4.87
C TYR A 23 4.89 -17.87 -4.79
N PRO A 24 4.16 -18.92 -5.22
CA PRO A 24 4.61 -20.31 -5.13
C PRO A 24 6.00 -20.51 -5.74
N ASN A 25 6.20 -20.01 -6.97
CA ASN A 25 7.44 -20.17 -7.75
C ASN A 25 8.35 -18.93 -7.70
N GLY A 26 8.14 -18.03 -6.75
CA GLY A 26 8.91 -16.79 -6.63
C GLY A 26 10.27 -17.01 -5.96
N LYS A 27 11.39 -16.70 -6.64
CA LYS A 27 12.74 -16.83 -6.06
C LYS A 27 12.92 -16.10 -4.72
N MET A 28 12.43 -14.85 -4.63
CA MET A 28 12.48 -14.11 -3.36
C MET A 28 11.50 -14.66 -2.33
N SER A 29 10.31 -15.09 -2.74
CA SER A 29 9.35 -15.73 -1.84
C SER A 29 9.94 -16.99 -1.21
N HIS A 30 10.66 -17.81 -2.00
CA HIS A 30 11.39 -18.95 -1.47
C HIS A 30 12.47 -18.53 -0.47
N HIS A 31 13.26 -17.50 -0.79
CA HIS A 31 14.26 -16.97 0.15
C HIS A 31 13.64 -16.54 1.49
N PHE A 32 12.58 -15.72 1.46
CA PHE A 32 11.89 -15.27 2.67
C PHE A 32 11.23 -16.42 3.46
N ARG A 33 10.75 -17.48 2.79
CA ARG A 33 10.21 -18.66 3.49
C ARG A 33 11.27 -19.46 4.25
N GLN A 34 12.53 -19.37 3.84
CA GLN A 34 13.63 -20.10 4.47
C GLN A 34 14.31 -19.32 5.59
N MET A 35 14.11 -18.00 5.62
CA MET A 35 14.64 -17.14 6.67
C MET A 35 13.95 -17.42 8.01
N LYS A 36 14.71 -17.31 9.09
CA LYS A 36 14.27 -17.43 10.47
C LYS A 36 14.64 -16.19 11.26
N GLU A 37 13.99 -16.01 12.40
CA GLU A 37 14.40 -14.99 13.36
C GLU A 37 15.88 -15.16 13.73
N GLY A 38 16.63 -14.06 13.74
CA GLY A 38 18.08 -14.05 13.92
C GLY A 38 18.90 -14.11 12.62
N ASP A 39 18.30 -14.46 11.48
CA ASP A 39 18.99 -14.42 10.19
C ASP A 39 19.23 -12.97 9.72
N ASN A 40 20.31 -12.76 8.98
CA ASN A 40 20.66 -11.47 8.42
C ASN A 40 20.16 -11.33 6.97
N LEU A 41 19.62 -10.15 6.63
CA LEU A 41 19.26 -9.77 5.26
C LEU A 41 20.07 -8.56 4.81
N ALA A 42 20.80 -8.69 3.71
CA ALA A 42 21.52 -7.57 3.13
C ALA A 42 20.55 -6.58 2.46
N VAL A 43 20.57 -5.32 2.91
CA VAL A 43 19.70 -4.24 2.40
C VAL A 43 20.55 -3.09 1.85
N LYS A 44 20.12 -2.49 0.75
CA LYS A 44 20.75 -1.29 0.16
C LYS A 44 19.69 -0.26 -0.18
N GLY A 45 19.83 0.94 0.39
CA GLY A 45 18.92 2.07 0.17
C GLY A 45 19.33 3.32 0.97
N PRO A 46 18.47 4.35 0.99
CA PRO A 46 17.20 4.44 0.28
C PRO A 46 17.40 4.55 -1.25
N LYS A 47 16.39 4.14 -2.03
CA LYS A 47 16.36 4.28 -3.50
C LYS A 47 15.01 4.85 -3.92
N GLY A 48 15.04 5.85 -4.80
CA GLY A 48 13.84 6.52 -5.29
C GLY A 48 14.13 7.99 -5.57
N ARG A 49 13.25 8.65 -6.34
CA ARG A 49 13.32 10.10 -6.59
C ARG A 49 12.17 10.86 -5.96
N PHE A 50 11.15 10.15 -5.49
CA PHE A 50 9.97 10.77 -4.88
C PHE A 50 10.24 11.02 -3.40
N SER A 51 10.05 12.28 -2.98
CA SER A 51 10.09 12.70 -1.57
C SER A 51 8.82 13.46 -1.28
N TYR A 52 8.02 12.96 -0.35
CA TYR A 52 6.82 13.66 0.07
C TYR A 52 7.17 14.85 0.98
N LYS A 53 6.48 15.99 0.83
CA LYS A 53 6.51 17.11 1.77
C LYS A 53 5.08 17.47 2.18
N PRO A 54 4.81 17.70 3.47
CA PRO A 54 3.47 18.06 3.93
C PRO A 54 2.89 19.26 3.19
N GLY A 55 1.64 19.14 2.73
CA GLY A 55 0.94 20.21 2.03
C GLY A 55 1.48 20.57 0.63
N GLN A 56 2.39 19.79 0.03
CA GLN A 56 2.91 20.09 -1.32
C GLN A 56 1.83 20.05 -2.42
N VAL A 57 0.71 19.35 -2.16
CA VAL A 57 -0.46 19.28 -3.04
C VAL A 57 -1.74 19.27 -2.20
N ARG A 58 -2.84 19.74 -2.78
CA ARG A 58 -4.16 19.68 -2.15
C ARG A 58 -4.68 18.24 -1.98
N ALA A 59 -4.38 17.37 -2.94
CA ALA A 59 -4.84 16.01 -2.97
C ALA A 59 -3.91 15.11 -3.80
N PHE A 60 -3.82 13.83 -3.43
CA PHE A 60 -3.28 12.76 -4.26
C PHE A 60 -4.40 11.89 -4.83
N GLY A 61 -4.30 11.59 -6.12
CA GLY A 61 -4.91 10.40 -6.70
C GLY A 61 -3.85 9.31 -6.78
N MET A 62 -4.15 8.15 -6.22
CA MET A 62 -3.26 7.00 -6.18
C MET A 62 -3.93 5.81 -6.87
N ILE A 63 -3.17 5.06 -7.64
CA ILE A 63 -3.61 3.81 -8.26
C ILE A 63 -2.61 2.73 -7.88
N ALA A 64 -3.09 1.68 -7.23
CA ALA A 64 -2.28 0.53 -6.84
C ALA A 64 -2.90 -0.77 -7.34
N GLY A 65 -2.04 -1.78 -7.52
CA GLY A 65 -2.46 -3.15 -7.78
C GLY A 65 -1.58 -4.14 -7.04
N GLY A 66 -2.19 -5.12 -6.37
CA GLY A 66 -1.47 -6.15 -5.61
C GLY A 66 -0.44 -5.56 -4.62
N SER A 67 0.82 -5.99 -4.69
CA SER A 67 1.90 -5.50 -3.82
C SER A 67 2.34 -4.05 -4.09
N GLY A 68 1.84 -3.43 -5.17
CA GLY A 68 2.06 -2.01 -5.48
C GLY A 68 1.45 -1.04 -4.47
N ILE A 69 0.70 -1.53 -3.48
CA ILE A 69 0.15 -0.72 -2.38
C ILE A 69 1.23 -0.17 -1.45
N THR A 70 2.35 -0.88 -1.26
CA THR A 70 3.37 -0.53 -0.26
C THR A 70 3.95 0.89 -0.38
N PRO A 71 4.37 1.39 -1.56
CA PRO A 71 4.76 2.79 -1.70
C PRO A 71 3.62 3.79 -1.46
N MET A 72 2.39 3.45 -1.86
CA MET A 72 1.23 4.30 -1.63
C MET A 72 0.91 4.40 -0.14
N PHE A 73 0.98 3.28 0.56
CA PHE A 73 0.74 3.17 1.99
C PHE A 73 1.72 4.02 2.80
N GLN A 74 3.01 4.03 2.45
CA GLN A 74 3.99 4.89 3.11
C GLN A 74 3.63 6.39 2.99
N VAL A 75 3.17 6.82 1.80
CA VAL A 75 2.73 8.21 1.59
C VAL A 75 1.41 8.49 2.33
N ILE A 76 0.46 7.55 2.33
CA ILE A 76 -0.80 7.64 3.07
C ILE A 76 -0.52 7.84 4.57
N ARG A 77 0.35 7.00 5.17
CA ARG A 77 0.75 7.15 6.57
C ARG A 77 1.38 8.51 6.83
N ALA A 78 2.34 8.92 6.02
CA ALA A 78 3.02 10.20 6.18
C ALA A 78 2.06 11.41 6.16
N ILE A 79 1.01 11.36 5.33
CA ILE A 79 -0.04 12.40 5.26
C ILE A 79 -0.99 12.30 6.47
N LEU A 80 -1.52 11.11 6.74
CA LEU A 80 -2.63 10.95 7.67
C LEU A 80 -2.18 11.02 9.13
N GLU A 81 -0.99 10.52 9.45
CA GLU A 81 -0.41 10.54 10.80
C GLU A 81 0.18 11.90 11.17
N ASN A 82 0.41 12.79 10.19
CA ASN A 82 0.82 14.16 10.47
C ASN A 82 -0.42 15.05 10.75
N PRO A 83 -0.61 15.55 11.99
CA PRO A 83 -1.78 16.36 12.35
C PRO A 83 -1.81 17.74 11.69
N LYS A 84 -0.66 18.23 11.20
CA LYS A 84 -0.53 19.51 10.49
C LYS A 84 -0.82 19.38 8.99
N ASP A 85 -0.84 18.16 8.47
CA ASP A 85 -1.10 17.93 7.06
C ASP A 85 -2.60 17.97 6.77
N ARG A 86 -2.98 18.57 5.65
CA ARG A 86 -4.39 18.67 5.22
C ARG A 86 -4.59 18.09 3.82
N THR A 87 -3.55 17.51 3.22
CA THR A 87 -3.64 16.84 1.91
C THR A 87 -4.67 15.72 1.97
N LYS A 88 -5.56 15.67 0.97
CA LYS A 88 -6.50 14.55 0.79
C LYS A 88 -5.86 13.42 -0.02
N VAL A 89 -6.33 12.19 0.16
CA VAL A 89 -5.85 11.04 -0.59
C VAL A 89 -7.04 10.23 -1.09
N TYR A 90 -7.03 9.94 -2.39
CA TYR A 90 -7.98 9.07 -3.08
C TYR A 90 -7.20 7.91 -3.66
N LEU A 91 -7.48 6.70 -3.20
CA LEU A 91 -6.81 5.47 -3.62
C LEU A 91 -7.77 4.58 -4.38
N ILE A 92 -7.43 4.24 -5.63
CA ILE A 92 -8.03 3.11 -6.35
C ILE A 92 -7.10 1.92 -6.16
N TYR A 93 -7.60 0.84 -5.55
CA TYR A 93 -6.80 -0.34 -5.25
C TYR A 93 -7.39 -1.60 -5.87
N ALA A 94 -6.68 -2.14 -6.87
CA ALA A 94 -7.12 -3.28 -7.65
C ALA A 94 -6.45 -4.61 -7.23
N ASN A 95 -7.27 -5.64 -7.01
CA ASN A 95 -6.84 -6.99 -6.63
C ASN A 95 -7.65 -8.06 -7.37
N VAL A 96 -7.25 -9.33 -7.29
CA VAL A 96 -8.01 -10.42 -7.94
C VAL A 96 -9.20 -10.81 -7.07
N THR A 97 -8.97 -11.19 -5.82
CA THR A 97 -10.03 -11.46 -4.82
C THR A 97 -9.94 -10.51 -3.62
N VAL A 98 -10.90 -10.59 -2.71
CA VAL A 98 -10.85 -9.87 -1.41
C VAL A 98 -9.62 -10.28 -0.60
N ASP A 99 -9.30 -11.58 -0.57
CA ASP A 99 -8.15 -12.13 0.18
C ASP A 99 -6.80 -11.64 -0.37
N ASP A 100 -6.78 -11.12 -1.60
CA ASP A 100 -5.59 -10.54 -2.20
C ASP A 100 -5.30 -9.11 -1.76
N ILE A 101 -6.22 -8.44 -1.06
CA ILE A 101 -6.11 -7.04 -0.63
C ILE A 101 -5.12 -6.98 0.55
N LEU A 102 -3.88 -6.59 0.25
CA LEU A 102 -2.86 -6.38 1.27
C LEU A 102 -3.16 -5.10 2.05
N LEU A 103 -2.91 -5.13 3.37
CA LEU A 103 -3.12 -4.01 4.28
C LEU A 103 -4.59 -3.54 4.34
N LYS A 104 -5.55 -4.44 4.08
CA LYS A 104 -6.98 -4.10 4.06
C LYS A 104 -7.41 -3.45 5.37
N GLU A 105 -7.08 -4.08 6.50
CA GLU A 105 -7.49 -3.60 7.82
C GLU A 105 -6.87 -2.24 8.15
N GLU A 106 -5.60 -2.01 7.80
CA GLU A 106 -4.93 -0.72 7.97
C GLU A 106 -5.61 0.38 7.14
N LEU A 107 -5.94 0.08 5.89
CA LEU A 107 -6.62 1.01 4.99
C LEU A 107 -8.03 1.34 5.49
N ASP A 108 -8.79 0.33 5.92
CA ASP A 108 -10.13 0.51 6.50
C ASP A 108 -10.05 1.39 7.75
N ARG A 109 -9.11 1.10 8.67
CA ARG A 109 -8.88 1.93 9.87
C ARG A 109 -8.56 3.38 9.52
N PHE A 110 -7.78 3.64 8.47
CA PHE A 110 -7.53 5.00 8.02
C PHE A 110 -8.75 5.66 7.40
N ALA A 111 -9.57 4.92 6.65
CA ALA A 111 -10.79 5.45 6.06
C ALA A 111 -11.79 5.86 7.16
N ASP A 112 -11.93 5.01 8.19
CA ASP A 112 -12.80 5.27 9.34
C ASP A 112 -12.30 6.43 10.20
N LYS A 113 -10.99 6.51 10.44
CA LYS A 113 -10.39 7.56 11.28
C LYS A 113 -10.32 8.92 10.57
N PHE A 114 -10.22 8.93 9.24
CA PHE A 114 -10.03 10.15 8.45
C PHE A 114 -11.02 10.25 7.27
N PRO A 115 -12.35 10.17 7.49
CA PRO A 115 -13.35 10.03 6.43
C PRO A 115 -13.45 11.25 5.49
N HIS A 116 -12.92 12.41 5.90
CA HIS A 116 -12.88 13.62 5.09
C HIS A 116 -11.54 13.84 4.37
N ARG A 117 -10.52 13.01 4.65
CA ARG A 117 -9.18 13.13 4.06
C ARG A 117 -8.74 11.88 3.32
N PHE A 118 -9.26 10.71 3.62
CA PHE A 118 -8.87 9.47 2.95
C PHE A 118 -10.08 8.73 2.40
N HIS A 119 -9.99 8.36 1.13
CA HIS A 119 -10.99 7.58 0.42
C HIS A 119 -10.29 6.44 -0.32
N VAL A 120 -10.75 5.21 -0.09
CA VAL A 120 -10.26 4.02 -0.79
C VAL A 120 -11.41 3.40 -1.58
N PHE A 121 -11.12 3.04 -2.83
CA PHE A 121 -12.04 2.39 -3.76
C PHE A 121 -11.41 1.08 -4.19
N HIS A 122 -12.02 -0.04 -3.81
CA HIS A 122 -11.52 -1.36 -4.17
C HIS A 122 -12.08 -1.80 -5.53
N VAL A 123 -11.22 -2.39 -6.35
CA VAL A 123 -11.61 -2.98 -7.63
C VAL A 123 -11.19 -4.44 -7.64
N LEU A 124 -12.13 -5.36 -7.90
CA LEU A 124 -11.86 -6.80 -7.89
C LEU A 124 -12.11 -7.45 -9.24
N ASN A 125 -11.18 -8.29 -9.71
CA ASN A 125 -11.40 -9.10 -10.91
C ASN A 125 -12.38 -10.26 -10.65
N LYS A 126 -12.37 -10.82 -9.44
CA LYS A 126 -13.22 -11.94 -9.00
C LYS A 126 -13.90 -11.57 -7.67
N PRO A 127 -14.94 -10.73 -7.72
CA PRO A 127 -15.66 -10.30 -6.52
C PRO A 127 -16.49 -11.44 -5.91
N PRO A 128 -16.77 -11.42 -4.59
CA PRO A 128 -17.80 -12.27 -4.00
C PRO A 128 -19.20 -11.87 -4.49
N ASN A 129 -20.20 -12.74 -4.31
CA ASN A 129 -21.57 -12.54 -4.79
C ASN A 129 -22.24 -11.24 -4.27
N GLN A 130 -21.76 -10.65 -3.18
CA GLN A 130 -22.26 -9.42 -2.58
C GLN A 130 -21.14 -8.36 -2.56
N TRP A 131 -20.71 -7.93 -3.75
CA TRP A 131 -19.69 -6.89 -3.90
C TRP A 131 -20.31 -5.58 -4.39
N GLU A 132 -20.20 -4.55 -3.58
CA GLU A 132 -20.83 -3.25 -3.82
C GLU A 132 -19.92 -2.29 -4.61
N TRP A 133 -18.69 -2.70 -4.92
CA TRP A 133 -17.71 -1.84 -5.60
C TRP A 133 -17.47 -2.25 -7.05
N SER A 134 -16.62 -1.49 -7.75
CA SER A 134 -16.26 -1.75 -9.14
C SER A 134 -15.58 -3.12 -9.33
N THR A 135 -15.75 -3.68 -10.52
CA THR A 135 -15.24 -5.01 -10.90
C THR A 135 -14.43 -4.97 -12.18
N GLY A 136 -13.45 -5.86 -12.32
CA GLY A 136 -12.60 -5.96 -13.52
C GLY A 136 -11.32 -5.14 -13.44
N HIS A 137 -10.72 -4.82 -14.60
CA HIS A 137 -9.52 -4.00 -14.65
C HIS A 137 -9.86 -2.51 -14.51
N ILE A 138 -8.90 -1.73 -14.01
CA ILE A 138 -9.04 -0.27 -13.96
C ILE A 138 -9.13 0.27 -15.40
N SER A 139 -10.22 0.95 -15.73
CA SER A 139 -10.46 1.59 -17.01
C SER A 139 -10.77 3.08 -16.85
N LYS A 140 -10.79 3.83 -17.96
CA LYS A 140 -11.50 5.10 -18.00
C LYS A 140 -13.00 4.80 -17.76
N GLY A 141 -13.69 5.63 -16.97
CA GLY A 141 -15.15 5.56 -16.92
C GLY A 141 -15.72 5.87 -18.30
N ASP A 142 -16.77 5.15 -18.68
CA ASP A 142 -17.57 5.52 -19.85
C ASP A 142 -18.26 6.85 -19.55
N ASP A 143 -17.98 7.87 -20.36
CA ASP A 143 -18.66 9.18 -20.30
C ASP A 143 -20.09 9.07 -20.84
#